data_AF-A0AAF0FV95-F1
#
_entry.id   AF-A0AAF0FV95-F1
#
_cell.length_a   1.000
_cell.length_b   1.000
_cell.length_c   1.000
_cell.angle_alpha   90.00
_cell.angle_beta   90.00
_cell.angle_gamma   90.00
#
_symmetry.space_group_name_H-M   'P 1'
#
loop_
_entity.id
_entity.type
_entity.pdbx_description
1 polymer ?
#
loop_
_entity_poly.entity_id
_entity_poly.type
_entity_poly.pdbx_seq_one_letter_code
_entity_poly.pdbx_strand_id
1 'polypeptide(L)' 'MPVDPKVVLLVEYIQRKVDDKLRELKIPDEIRQKINYEIEKIKQTLIEYGLAQIEKELGI' A
#
# COMPACT_ATOMS: atom_id res chain seq x y z
N MET A 1 19.42 4.35 2.49
CA MET A 1 19.05 5.40 1.51
C MET A 1 17.80 6.07 2.03
N PRO A 2 17.66 7.40 1.95
CA PRO A 2 16.36 8.02 2.22
C PRO A 2 15.35 7.50 1.21
N VAL A 3 14.16 7.12 1.72
CA VAL A 3 13.05 6.64 0.89
C VAL A 3 12.59 7.75 -0.02
N ASP A 4 12.38 7.45 -1.31
CA ASP A 4 11.86 8.43 -2.25
C ASP A 4 10.44 8.84 -1.82
N PRO A 5 10.22 10.09 -1.37
CA PRO A 5 8.93 10.55 -0.89
C PRO A 5 7.82 10.40 -1.95
N LYS A 6 8.19 10.38 -3.24
CA LYS A 6 7.24 10.19 -4.34
C LYS A 6 6.64 8.79 -4.36
N VAL A 7 7.40 7.77 -3.94
CA VAL A 7 6.92 6.38 -3.91
C VAL A 7 5.90 6.21 -2.79
N VAL A 8 6.15 6.79 -1.62
CA VAL A 8 5.20 6.79 -0.50
C VAL A 8 3.89 7.47 -0.89
N LEU A 9 3.97 8.64 -1.53
CA LEU A 9 2.79 9.36 -2.04
C LEU A 9 2.01 8.54 -3.09
N LEU A 10 2.70 7.77 -3.94
CA LEU A 10 2.05 6.90 -4.90
C LEU A 10 1.27 5.78 -4.20
N VAL A 11 1.82 5.16 -3.16
CA VAL A 11 1.11 4.13 -2.38
C VAL A 11 -0.13 4.71 -1.70
N GLU A 12 -0.05 5.91 -1.12
CA GLU A 12 -1.22 6.58 -0.52
C GLU A 12 -2.29 6.94 -1.56
N TYR A 13 -1.89 7.33 -2.77
CA TYR A 13 -2.82 7.54 -3.88
C TYR A 13 -3.52 6.23 -4.28
N ILE A 14 -2.76 5.14 -4.43
CA ILE A 14 -3.30 3.82 -4.76
C ILE A 14 -4.26 3.34 -3.66
N GLN A 15 -3.89 3.48 -2.38
CA GLN A 15 -4.74 3.10 -1.24
C GLN A 15 -6.12 3.76 -1.33
N ARG A 16 -6.17 5.07 -1.59
CA ARG A 16 -7.43 5.80 -1.75
C ARG A 16 -8.24 5.28 -2.93
N LYS A 17 -7.61 5.07 -4.09
CA LYS A 17 -8.28 4.53 -5.27
C LYS A 17 -8.83 3.12 -5.05
N VAL A 18 -8.09 2.28 -4.33
CA VAL A 18 -8.54 0.94 -3.95
C VAL A 18 -9.73 1.04 -2.99
N ASP A 19 -9.66 1.85 -1.93
CA ASP A 19 -10.78 2.01 -0.97
C ASP A 19 -12.04 2.55 -1.65
N ASP A 20 -11.91 3.56 -2.51
CA ASP A 20 -13.02 4.07 -3.33
C ASP A 20 -13.65 2.95 -4.17
N LYS A 21 -12.83 2.14 -4.84
CA LYS A 21 -13.33 1.04 -5.67
C LYS A 21 -14.01 -0.05 -4.84
N LEU A 22 -13.47 -0.37 -3.67
CA LEU A 22 -14.07 -1.33 -2.76
C LEU A 22 -15.42 -0.83 -2.23
N ARG A 23 -15.58 0.47 -1.99
CA ARG A 23 -16.87 1.10 -1.64
C ARG A 23 -17.87 1.01 -2.78
N GLU A 24 -17.46 1.32 -4.02
CA GLU A 24 -18.32 1.16 -5.21
C GLU A 24 -18.85 -0.27 -5.35
N LEU A 25 -17.97 -1.25 -5.09
CA LEU A 25 -18.30 -2.68 -5.13
C LEU A 25 -19.07 -3.17 -3.91
N LYS A 26 -19.40 -2.28 -2.96
CA LYS A 26 -20.11 -2.60 -1.70
C LYS A 26 -19.43 -3.71 -0.89
N ILE A 27 -18.10 -3.75 -0.93
CA ILE A 27 -17.32 -4.70 -0.13
C ILE A 27 -17.51 -4.37 1.36
N PRO A 28 -17.77 -5.38 2.22
CA PRO A 28 -17.90 -5.20 3.66
C PRO A 28 -16.74 -4.43 4.29
N ASP A 29 -17.04 -3.56 5.25
CA ASP A 29 -16.06 -2.69 5.91
C ASP A 29 -14.90 -3.49 6.52
N GLU A 30 -15.18 -4.66 7.11
CA GLU A 30 -14.14 -5.54 7.69
C GLU A 30 -13.11 -5.98 6.64
N ILE A 31 -13.56 -6.31 5.42
CA ILE A 31 -12.67 -6.70 4.32
C ILE A 31 -11.90 -5.48 3.83
N ARG A 32 -12.55 -4.31 3.70
CA ARG A 32 -11.85 -3.07 3.31
C ARG A 32 -10.76 -2.69 4.30
N GLN A 33 -11.04 -2.79 5.60
CA GLN A 33 -10.06 -2.52 6.66
C GLN A 33 -8.85 -3.45 6.58
N LYS A 34 -9.08 -4.76 6.35
CA LYS A 34 -8.00 -5.73 6.13
C LYS A 34 -7.13 -5.35 4.93
N ILE A 35 -7.75 -4.98 3.80
CA ILE A 35 -7.02 -4.55 2.60
C ILE A 35 -6.21 -3.26 2.87
N ASN A 36 -6.83 -2.25 3.50
CA ASN A 36 -6.15 -1.00 3.84
C ASN A 36 -4.98 -1.22 4.81
N TYR A 37 -5.10 -2.17 5.73
CA TYR A 37 -4.04 -2.55 6.65
C TYR A 37 -2.85 -3.20 5.94
N GLU A 38 -3.09 -4.10 4.97
CA GLU A 38 -2.00 -4.68 4.17
C GLU A 38 -1.30 -3.63 3.30
N ILE A 39 -2.04 -2.68 2.72
CA ILE A 39 -1.43 -1.56 1.97
C ILE A 39 -0.58 -0.67 2.90
N GLU A 40 -1.03 -0.43 4.13
CA GLU A 40 -0.27 0.32 5.13
C GLU A 40 1.04 -0.39 5.50
N LYS A 41 1.03 -1.72 5.63
CA LYS A 41 2.27 -2.49 5.84
C LYS A 41 3.26 -2.31 4.69
N ILE A 42 2.81 -2.39 3.44
CA ILE A 42 3.66 -2.17 2.26
C ILE A 42 4.28 -0.76 2.34
N LYS A 43 3.49 0.25 2.72
CA LYS A 43 3.98 1.62 2.91
C LYS A 43 5.05 1.70 4.00
N GLN A 44 4.86 1.03 5.14
CA GLN A 44 5.86 0.98 6.21
C GLN A 44 7.14 0.27 5.75
N THR A 45 7.04 -0.88 5.08
CA THR A 45 8.20 -1.58 4.49
C THR A 45 8.98 -0.67 3.55
N LEU A 46 8.27 0.11 2.72
CA LEU A 46 8.92 1.10 1.84
C LEU A 46 9.61 2.21 2.64
N ILE A 47 9.01 2.72 3.71
CA ILE A 47 9.58 3.77 4.58
C ILE A 47 10.83 3.28 5.33
N GLU A 48 10.82 2.03 5.80
CA GLU A 48 11.88 1.48 6.63
C GLU A 48 13.04 0.92 5.79
N TYR A 49 12.74 0.23 4.70
CA TYR A 49 13.70 -0.57 3.94
C TYR A 49 13.85 -0.15 2.48
N GLY A 50 12.99 0.73 1.97
CA GLY A 50 12.98 1.14 0.56
C GLY A 50 12.43 0.08 -0.40
N LEU A 51 12.53 0.37 -1.70
CA LEU A 51 12.00 -0.50 -2.77
C LEU A 51 12.68 -1.87 -2.85
N ALA A 52 13.97 -1.97 -2.53
CA ALA A 52 14.74 -3.21 -2.65
C ALA A 52 14.15 -4.36 -1.81
N GLN A 53 13.54 -4.05 -0.66
CA GLN A 53 12.88 -5.05 0.16
C GLN A 53 11.57 -5.54 -0.47
N ILE A 54 10.82 -4.65 -1.13
CA ILE A 54 9.62 -5.02 -1.89
C ILE A 54 9.98 -5.88 -3.09
N GLU A 55 11.03 -5.52 -3.84
CA GLU A 55 11.54 -6.30 -4.98
C GLU A 55 11.90 -7.72 -4.55
N LYS A 56 12.60 -7.85 -3.41
CA LYS A 56 12.93 -9.14 -2.80
C LYS A 56 11.69 -9.96 -2.41
N GLU A 57 10.67 -9.34 -1.83
CA GLU A 57 9.41 -10.00 -1.48
C GLU A 57 8.62 -10.45 -2.72
N LEU A 58 8.73 -9.70 -3.82
CA LEU A 58 8.10 -10.02 -5.10
C LEU A 58 8.94 -11.00 -5.94
N GLY A 59 10.20 -11.26 -5.58
CA GLY A 59 11.10 -12.16 -6.29
C GLY A 59 11.56 -11.63 -7.65
N ILE A 60 11.65 -10.30 -7.81
CA ILE A 60 12.09 -9.61 -9.02
C ILE A 60 13.45 -8.94 -8.85
#